data_AF-A0AAD2PYB3-F1
#
_entry.id   AF-A0AAD2PYB3-F1
#
_cell.length_a   1.000
_cell.length_b   1.000
_cell.length_c   1.000
_cell.angle_alpha   90.00
_cell.angle_beta   90.00
_cell.angle_gamma   90.00
#
_symmetry.space_group_name_H-M   'P 1'
#
loop_
_entity.id
_entity.type
_entity.pdbx_description
1 polymer ?
#
loop_
_entity_poly.entity_id
_entity_poly.type
_entity_poly.pdbx_seq_one_letter_code
_entity_poly.pdbx_strand_id
1 'polypeptide(L)'
;MKALRQLPALIFFFFQTASGFLPKVKERGKPSHMKMSLKPAAIPLMDSGKALARCGEILIDLTSSLNLYGGGLSAAGAQIRNSGDCVAQAAASCRFKTAGELVCDELREGATCLLEAADKLKLAIDEAYIDDDPALAAAMEKMADTLGKAGNDLEGAGACIMIRLPVSEVGVKLGGCGQSLEKISKQILDLAPEQVESTESSQRMAYAAQKMVEAANELQSLKKPTPKGKGWLKQ
;
A
#
# COMPACT_ATOMS: atom_id res chain seq x y z
N MET A 1 -96.00 -2.92 6.22
CA MET A 1 -95.72 -2.79 7.67
C MET A 1 -94.46 -1.93 7.81
N LYS A 2 -94.60 -0.66 8.22
CA LYS A 2 -94.10 -0.07 9.50
C LYS A 2 -92.58 -0.25 9.68
N ALA A 3 -91.74 0.76 9.95
CA ALA A 3 -91.90 2.20 10.14
C ALA A 3 -90.49 2.85 10.18
N LEU A 4 -90.43 4.13 9.82
CA LEU A 4 -89.36 5.07 10.14
C LEU A 4 -89.19 5.27 11.67
N ARG A 5 -87.98 5.69 12.09
CA ARG A 5 -87.59 6.66 13.16
C ARG A 5 -86.19 6.25 13.67
N GLN A 6 -85.16 7.08 13.92
CA GLN A 6 -84.98 8.53 14.10
C GLN A 6 -83.46 8.84 13.99
N LEU A 7 -83.11 10.02 13.44
CA LEU A 7 -81.85 10.79 13.61
C LEU A 7 -81.93 11.60 14.95
N PRO A 8 -80.97 12.47 15.38
CA PRO A 8 -79.54 12.71 15.01
C PRO A 8 -78.60 12.89 16.25
N ALA A 9 -77.29 13.07 16.04
CA ALA A 9 -76.48 13.99 16.86
C ALA A 9 -75.18 14.41 16.14
N LEU A 10 -75.08 15.72 15.86
CA LEU A 10 -73.86 16.42 15.47
C LEU A 10 -72.77 16.29 16.54
N ILE A 11 -71.51 16.10 16.13
CA ILE A 11 -70.37 16.86 16.69
C ILE A 11 -69.39 17.18 15.55
N PHE A 12 -69.46 18.43 15.06
CA PHE A 12 -68.32 19.16 14.50
C PHE A 12 -67.26 19.30 15.60
N PHE A 13 -65.96 19.28 15.29
CA PHE A 13 -64.98 20.27 15.80
C PHE A 13 -63.57 20.01 15.20
N PHE A 14 -63.12 21.02 14.44
CA PHE A 14 -61.77 21.57 14.29
C PHE A 14 -60.69 20.85 13.47
N PHE A 15 -60.46 21.44 12.29
CA PHE A 15 -59.12 21.61 11.69
C PHE A 15 -58.16 22.24 12.71
N GLN A 16 -57.02 21.61 12.95
CA GLN A 16 -55.86 22.28 13.51
C GLN A 16 -54.61 21.86 12.73
N THR A 17 -54.05 22.83 12.04
CA THR A 17 -52.80 22.77 11.29
C THR A 17 -51.64 22.58 12.27
N ALA A 18 -51.15 21.34 12.40
CA ALA A 18 -49.87 21.08 13.02
C ALA A 18 -48.78 21.16 11.93
N SER A 19 -48.18 22.33 11.81
CA SER A 19 -46.90 22.55 11.13
C SER A 19 -45.82 21.76 11.86
N GLY A 20 -45.72 20.47 11.55
CA GLY A 20 -44.70 19.57 12.04
C GLY A 20 -43.34 19.97 11.47
N PHE A 21 -42.50 20.48 12.35
CA PHE A 21 -41.09 20.82 12.16
C PHE A 21 -40.36 19.60 11.55
N LEU A 22 -40.22 19.57 10.23
CA LEU A 22 -39.36 18.59 9.56
C LEU A 22 -37.92 18.88 9.98
N PRO A 23 -37.17 17.91 10.51
CA PRO A 23 -35.74 18.10 10.74
C PRO A 23 -35.10 18.40 9.38
N LYS A 24 -34.36 19.52 9.29
CA LYS A 24 -33.50 19.80 8.14
C LYS A 24 -32.62 18.58 7.91
N VAL A 25 -32.95 17.81 6.87
CA VAL A 25 -32.03 16.84 6.30
C VAL A 25 -30.81 17.67 5.91
N LYS A 26 -29.73 17.49 6.67
CA LYS A 26 -28.43 18.06 6.37
C LYS A 26 -28.11 17.57 4.97
N GLU A 27 -28.20 18.45 3.97
CA GLU A 27 -27.78 18.12 2.61
C GLU A 27 -26.40 17.50 2.74
N ARG A 28 -26.30 16.20 2.41
CA ARG A 28 -25.01 15.57 2.18
C ARG A 28 -24.38 16.43 1.10
N GLY A 29 -23.32 17.15 1.48
CA GLY A 29 -22.59 18.01 0.56
C GLY A 29 -22.39 17.25 -0.75
N LYS A 30 -22.68 17.92 -1.87
CA LYS A 30 -22.39 17.40 -3.21
C LYS A 30 -21.03 16.72 -3.16
N PRO A 31 -20.84 15.52 -3.73
CA PRO A 31 -19.52 14.94 -3.83
C PRO A 31 -18.67 16.00 -4.51
N SER A 32 -17.71 16.57 -3.77
CA SER A 32 -16.70 17.37 -4.41
C SER A 32 -16.07 16.40 -5.39
N HIS A 33 -16.06 16.75 -6.68
CA HIS A 33 -15.22 16.07 -7.64
C HIS A 33 -13.77 16.33 -7.21
N MET A 34 -13.32 15.68 -6.13
CA MET A 34 -11.92 15.54 -5.81
C MET A 34 -11.36 14.73 -6.96
N LYS A 35 -10.76 15.46 -7.91
CA LYS A 35 -9.98 14.87 -9.00
C LYS A 35 -9.02 13.89 -8.35
N MET A 36 -9.18 12.61 -8.65
CA MET A 36 -8.26 11.55 -8.26
C MET A 36 -6.87 11.97 -8.75
N SER A 37 -5.99 12.39 -7.82
CA SER A 37 -4.68 12.92 -8.15
C SER A 37 -3.64 12.19 -7.32
N LEU A 38 -2.87 11.33 -7.98
CA LEU A 38 -1.76 10.58 -7.39
C LEU A 38 -0.47 11.42 -7.32
N LYS A 39 -0.49 12.66 -7.85
CA LYS A 39 0.67 13.57 -7.88
C LYS A 39 1.41 13.72 -6.55
N PRO A 40 0.74 13.84 -5.38
CA PRO A 40 1.45 13.98 -4.10
C PRO A 40 2.37 12.79 -3.78
N ALA A 41 2.01 11.58 -4.24
CA ALA A 41 2.83 10.38 -4.05
C ALA A 41 4.01 10.26 -5.01
N ALA A 42 4.08 11.04 -6.10
CA ALA A 42 4.99 10.77 -7.22
C ALA A 42 6.48 10.80 -6.83
N ILE A 43 6.90 11.74 -5.97
CA ILE A 43 8.31 11.80 -5.50
C ILE A 43 8.62 10.69 -4.51
N PRO A 44 7.88 10.56 -3.38
CA PRO A 44 8.20 9.51 -2.41
C PRO A 44 8.07 8.10 -3.02
N LEU A 45 7.12 7.85 -3.91
CA LEU A 45 6.99 6.54 -4.57
C LEU A 45 8.16 6.25 -5.52
N MET A 46 8.70 7.28 -6.20
CA MET A 46 9.89 7.15 -7.05
C MET A 46 11.12 6.80 -6.20
N ASP A 47 11.32 7.49 -5.08
CA ASP A 47 12.42 7.19 -4.17
C ASP A 47 12.30 5.79 -3.57
N SER A 48 11.07 5.37 -3.26
CA SER A 48 10.76 4.02 -2.79
C SER A 48 11.13 2.96 -3.83
N GLY A 49 10.64 3.10 -5.07
CA GLY A 49 10.91 2.14 -6.14
C GLY A 49 12.40 1.97 -6.44
N LYS A 50 13.15 3.08 -6.55
CA LYS A 50 14.61 3.02 -6.75
C LYS A 50 15.36 2.34 -5.61
N ALA A 51 14.94 2.59 -4.38
CA ALA A 51 15.55 1.96 -3.21
C ALA A 51 15.22 0.47 -3.12
N LEU A 52 13.98 0.09 -3.46
CA LEU A 52 13.56 -1.30 -3.55
C LEU A 52 14.33 -2.04 -4.64
N ALA A 53 14.50 -1.41 -5.82
CA ALA A 53 15.30 -1.95 -6.91
C ALA A 53 16.74 -2.24 -6.45
N ARG A 54 17.36 -1.24 -5.79
CA ARG A 54 18.72 -1.38 -5.26
C ARG A 54 18.82 -2.42 -4.15
N CYS A 55 17.80 -2.58 -3.32
CA CYS A 55 17.76 -3.65 -2.32
C CYS A 55 17.80 -5.03 -2.98
N GLY A 56 17.00 -5.26 -4.02
CA GLY A 56 17.02 -6.51 -4.78
C GLY A 56 18.39 -6.82 -5.40
N GLU A 57 19.06 -5.82 -5.96
CA GLU A 57 20.44 -5.97 -6.47
C GLU A 57 21.42 -6.40 -5.38
N ILE A 58 21.44 -5.72 -4.23
CA ILE A 58 22.36 -6.05 -3.14
C ILE A 58 22.01 -7.41 -2.52
N LEU A 59 20.73 -7.79 -2.49
CA LEU A 59 20.33 -9.12 -2.03
C LEU A 59 20.86 -10.22 -2.96
N ILE A 60 20.92 -9.97 -4.28
CA ILE A 60 21.59 -10.87 -5.23
C ILE A 60 23.10 -10.95 -4.90
N ASP A 61 23.74 -9.81 -4.62
CA ASP A 61 25.16 -9.79 -4.26
C ASP A 61 25.43 -10.59 -2.97
N LEU A 62 24.56 -10.47 -1.95
CA LEU A 62 24.61 -11.27 -0.72
C LEU A 62 24.61 -12.77 -1.01
N THR A 63 23.85 -13.23 -2.01
CA THR A 63 23.84 -14.66 -2.35
C THR A 63 25.20 -15.17 -2.81
N SER A 64 26.06 -14.31 -3.35
CA SER A 64 27.45 -14.69 -3.66
C SER A 64 28.26 -14.90 -2.38
N SER A 65 28.13 -14.02 -1.39
CA SER A 65 28.80 -14.13 -0.09
C SER A 65 28.34 -15.35 0.71
N LEU A 66 27.11 -15.82 0.49
CA LEU A 66 26.54 -17.02 1.11
C LEU A 66 26.78 -18.31 0.30
N ASN A 67 27.42 -18.24 -0.87
CA ASN A 67 27.54 -19.36 -1.83
C ASN A 67 26.20 -19.93 -2.31
N LEU A 68 25.16 -19.09 -2.37
CA LEU A 68 23.79 -19.41 -2.81
C LEU A 68 23.46 -18.79 -4.19
N TYR A 69 24.46 -18.27 -4.90
CA TYR A 69 24.24 -17.57 -6.17
C TYR A 69 23.59 -18.49 -7.22
N GLY A 70 22.56 -17.99 -7.89
CA GLY A 70 21.77 -18.74 -8.86
C GLY A 70 20.66 -19.61 -8.26
N GLY A 71 20.58 -19.72 -6.94
CA GLY A 71 19.50 -20.40 -6.22
C GLY A 71 18.24 -19.54 -6.03
N GLY A 72 17.28 -20.07 -5.27
CA GLY A 72 15.98 -19.45 -5.01
C GLY A 72 16.07 -18.06 -4.39
N LEU A 73 17.01 -17.82 -3.47
CA LEU A 73 17.20 -16.52 -2.81
C LEU A 73 17.66 -15.45 -3.83
N SER A 74 18.54 -15.84 -4.76
CA SER A 74 19.02 -14.96 -5.83
C SER A 74 17.88 -14.59 -6.78
N ALA A 75 17.03 -15.55 -7.13
CA ALA A 75 15.84 -15.32 -7.93
C ALA A 75 14.80 -14.44 -7.23
N ALA A 76 14.64 -14.58 -5.90
CA ALA A 76 13.80 -13.69 -5.10
C ALA A 76 14.33 -12.25 -5.12
N GLY A 77 15.64 -12.05 -4.98
CA GLY A 77 16.29 -10.74 -5.12
C GLY A 77 16.05 -10.09 -6.48
N ALA A 78 16.11 -10.87 -7.57
CA ALA A 78 15.80 -10.37 -8.91
C ALA A 78 14.34 -9.89 -9.05
N GLN A 79 13.39 -10.61 -8.46
CA GLN A 79 12.00 -10.19 -8.49
C GLN A 79 11.72 -8.98 -7.60
N ILE A 80 12.37 -8.86 -6.44
CA ILE A 80 12.33 -7.63 -5.63
C ILE A 80 12.86 -6.43 -6.45
N ARG A 81 13.95 -6.63 -7.20
CA ARG A 81 14.51 -5.58 -8.06
C ARG A 81 13.47 -5.13 -9.10
N ASN A 82 12.88 -6.08 -9.83
CA ASN A 82 11.89 -5.81 -10.86
C ASN A 82 10.66 -5.08 -10.28
N SER A 83 10.21 -5.47 -9.09
CA SER A 83 9.14 -4.75 -8.39
C SER A 83 9.49 -3.29 -8.12
N GLY A 84 10.74 -3.02 -7.70
CA GLY A 84 11.24 -1.66 -7.52
C GLY A 84 11.20 -0.82 -8.80
N ASP A 85 11.58 -1.40 -9.93
CA ASP A 85 11.52 -0.74 -11.23
C ASP A 85 10.08 -0.40 -11.64
N CYS A 86 9.14 -1.33 -11.47
CA CYS A 86 7.71 -1.11 -11.71
C CYS A 86 7.16 0.01 -10.80
N VAL A 87 7.48 0.00 -9.51
CA VAL A 87 7.07 1.08 -8.58
C VAL A 87 7.63 2.44 -9.01
N ALA A 88 8.88 2.50 -9.49
CA ALA A 88 9.47 3.73 -10.01
C ALA A 88 8.78 4.20 -11.31
N GLN A 89 8.39 3.28 -12.19
CA GLN A 89 7.63 3.59 -13.41
C GLN A 89 6.21 4.09 -13.10
N ALA A 90 5.51 3.44 -12.16
CA ALA A 90 4.24 3.91 -11.62
C ALA A 90 4.38 5.35 -11.09
N ALA A 91 5.43 5.62 -10.31
CA ALA A 91 5.69 6.94 -9.74
C ALA A 91 5.97 8.03 -10.79
N ALA A 92 6.65 7.69 -11.89
CA ALA A 92 6.83 8.60 -13.01
C ALA A 92 5.48 9.03 -13.63
N SER A 93 4.55 8.06 -13.73
CA SER A 93 3.21 8.25 -14.28
C SER A 93 2.28 9.04 -13.35
N CYS A 94 2.45 8.96 -12.03
CA CYS A 94 1.65 9.72 -11.03
C CYS A 94 1.62 11.24 -11.26
N ARG A 95 2.60 11.79 -11.99
CA ARG A 95 2.70 13.23 -12.29
C ARG A 95 1.63 13.69 -13.30
N PHE A 96 1.08 12.78 -14.09
CA PHE A 96 0.10 13.06 -15.14
C PHE A 96 -1.32 12.76 -14.65
N LYS A 97 -2.28 13.67 -14.92
CA LYS A 97 -3.67 13.53 -14.45
C LYS A 97 -4.44 12.41 -15.15
N THR A 98 -3.95 11.94 -16.29
CA THR A 98 -4.61 10.96 -17.15
C THR A 98 -3.92 9.60 -17.15
N ALA A 99 -2.78 9.45 -16.47
CA ALA A 99 -1.99 8.22 -16.48
C ALA A 99 -2.41 7.21 -15.40
N GLY A 100 -3.68 7.26 -14.95
CA GLY A 100 -4.18 6.34 -13.91
C GLY A 100 -4.06 4.88 -14.32
N GLU A 101 -4.28 4.57 -15.60
CA GLU A 101 -4.10 3.22 -16.17
C GLU A 101 -2.63 2.77 -16.07
N LEU A 102 -1.68 3.60 -16.50
CA LEU A 102 -0.25 3.27 -16.38
C LEU A 102 0.18 3.08 -14.92
N VAL A 103 -0.30 3.91 -13.99
CA VAL A 103 0.01 3.71 -12.56
C VAL A 103 -0.59 2.40 -12.06
N CYS A 104 -1.81 2.06 -12.49
CA CYS A 104 -2.46 0.81 -12.12
C CYS A 104 -1.67 -0.40 -12.62
N ASP A 105 -1.35 -0.44 -13.90
CA ASP A 105 -0.65 -1.56 -14.55
C ASP A 105 0.71 -1.79 -13.89
N GLU A 106 1.50 -0.74 -13.71
CA GLU A 106 2.83 -0.84 -13.09
C GLU A 106 2.77 -1.25 -11.61
N LEU A 107 1.79 -0.79 -10.83
CA LEU A 107 1.64 -1.25 -9.45
C LEU A 107 1.24 -2.73 -9.38
N ARG A 108 0.37 -3.19 -10.29
CA ARG A 108 -0.04 -4.59 -10.36
C ARG A 108 1.11 -5.49 -10.84
N GLU A 109 1.91 -5.03 -11.80
CA GLU A 109 3.10 -5.77 -12.24
C GLU A 109 4.14 -5.86 -11.11
N GLY A 110 4.42 -4.74 -10.43
CA GLY A 110 5.30 -4.74 -9.27
C GLY A 110 4.80 -5.66 -8.14
N ALA A 111 3.48 -5.80 -7.99
CA ALA A 111 2.88 -6.73 -7.05
C ALA A 111 3.10 -8.19 -7.45
N THR A 112 2.90 -8.53 -8.73
CA THR A 112 3.21 -9.86 -9.28
C THR A 112 4.66 -10.23 -8.99
N CYS A 113 5.61 -9.31 -9.22
CA CYS A 113 7.02 -9.55 -8.89
C CYS A 113 7.23 -9.86 -7.39
N LEU A 114 6.59 -9.15 -6.45
CA LEU A 114 6.73 -9.47 -5.02
C LEU A 114 6.13 -10.83 -4.65
N LEU A 115 5.00 -11.20 -5.26
CA LEU A 115 4.38 -12.51 -5.07
C LEU A 115 5.27 -13.63 -5.62
N GLU A 116 5.85 -13.43 -6.80
CA GLU A 116 6.82 -14.36 -7.36
C GLU A 116 8.08 -14.44 -6.51
N ALA A 117 8.56 -13.34 -5.93
CA ALA A 117 9.69 -13.36 -5.00
C ALA A 117 9.40 -14.25 -3.77
N ALA A 118 8.18 -14.18 -3.23
CA ALA A 118 7.75 -15.06 -2.15
C ALA A 118 7.73 -16.53 -2.58
N ASP A 119 7.32 -16.83 -3.81
CA ASP A 119 7.37 -18.20 -4.36
C ASP A 119 8.80 -18.68 -4.60
N LYS A 120 9.72 -17.80 -5.04
CA LYS A 120 11.15 -18.13 -5.18
C LYS A 120 11.82 -18.41 -3.84
N LEU A 121 11.39 -17.75 -2.77
CA LEU A 121 11.88 -18.07 -1.43
C LEU A 121 11.47 -19.48 -0.98
N LYS A 122 10.34 -20.03 -1.44
CA LYS A 122 9.98 -21.44 -1.15
C LYS A 122 11.03 -22.40 -1.71
N LEU A 123 11.52 -22.14 -2.93
CA LEU A 123 12.63 -22.90 -3.50
C LEU A 123 13.91 -22.74 -2.68
N ALA A 124 14.21 -21.51 -2.24
CA ALA A 124 15.37 -21.23 -1.40
C ALA A 124 15.31 -21.96 -0.04
N ILE A 125 14.11 -22.09 0.53
CA ILE A 125 13.85 -22.81 1.77
C ILE A 125 14.14 -24.30 1.59
N ASP A 126 13.65 -24.89 0.49
CA ASP A 126 13.94 -26.29 0.16
C ASP A 126 15.44 -26.51 -0.05
N GLU A 127 16.13 -25.59 -0.75
CA GLU A 127 17.59 -25.60 -0.93
C GLU A 127 18.32 -25.56 0.42
N ALA A 128 17.96 -24.65 1.32
CA ALA A 128 18.59 -24.54 2.65
C ALA A 128 18.37 -25.80 3.51
N TYR A 129 17.22 -26.47 3.41
CA TYR A 129 17.00 -27.75 4.09
C TYR A 129 17.84 -28.88 3.50
N ILE A 130 18.05 -28.91 2.18
CA ILE A 130 18.94 -29.88 1.53
C ILE A 130 20.38 -29.68 2.00
N ASP A 131 20.78 -28.44 2.24
CA ASP A 131 22.12 -28.06 2.69
C ASP A 131 22.30 -28.10 4.22
N ASP A 132 21.31 -28.64 4.97
CA ASP A 132 21.32 -28.75 6.44
C ASP A 132 21.47 -27.40 7.18
N ASP A 133 20.89 -26.33 6.62
CA ASP A 133 20.80 -25.00 7.24
C ASP A 133 19.34 -24.64 7.61
N PRO A 134 18.78 -25.26 8.67
CA PRO A 134 17.41 -24.99 9.11
C PRO A 134 17.24 -23.57 9.66
N ALA A 135 18.33 -22.89 10.07
CA ALA A 135 18.26 -21.54 10.58
C ALA A 135 18.00 -20.55 9.44
N LEU A 136 18.72 -20.68 8.33
CA LEU A 136 18.50 -19.90 7.12
C LEU A 136 17.12 -20.18 6.52
N ALA A 137 16.70 -21.45 6.46
CA ALA A 137 15.36 -21.83 6.01
C ALA A 137 14.26 -21.11 6.81
N ALA A 138 14.33 -21.15 8.14
CA ALA A 138 13.37 -20.47 9.02
C ALA A 138 13.38 -18.94 8.89
N ALA A 139 14.54 -18.33 8.56
CA ALA A 139 14.61 -16.90 8.27
C ALA A 139 13.91 -16.56 6.95
N MET A 140 14.09 -17.37 5.91
CA MET A 140 13.45 -17.20 4.60
C MET A 140 11.94 -17.46 4.63
N GLU A 141 11.45 -18.40 5.44
CA GLU A 141 10.00 -18.64 5.62
C GLU A 141 9.27 -17.37 6.09
N LYS A 142 9.82 -16.71 7.11
CA LYS A 142 9.25 -15.44 7.63
C LYS A 142 9.25 -14.35 6.56
N MET A 143 10.31 -14.29 5.76
CA MET A 143 10.44 -13.33 4.67
C MET A 143 9.44 -13.59 3.55
N ALA A 144 9.22 -14.85 3.17
CA ALA A 144 8.27 -15.25 2.13
C ALA A 144 6.83 -14.84 2.47
N ASP A 145 6.37 -15.12 3.69
CA ASP A 145 5.04 -14.72 4.16
C ASP A 145 4.84 -13.19 4.13
N THR A 146 5.91 -12.46 4.43
CA THR A 146 5.87 -11.00 4.53
C THR A 146 5.92 -10.35 3.15
N LEU A 147 6.69 -10.92 2.21
CA LEU A 147 6.66 -10.54 0.79
C LEU A 147 5.29 -10.80 0.17
N GLY A 148 4.67 -11.94 0.47
CA GLY A 148 3.30 -12.23 0.01
C GLY A 148 2.29 -11.17 0.44
N LYS A 149 2.39 -10.68 1.69
CA LYS A 149 1.57 -9.57 2.20
C LYS A 149 1.87 -8.25 1.47
N ALA A 150 3.15 -7.92 1.29
CA ALA A 150 3.55 -6.73 0.56
C ALA A 150 3.01 -6.72 -0.89
N GLY A 151 3.13 -7.85 -1.59
CA GLY A 151 2.56 -8.04 -2.93
C GLY A 151 1.05 -7.86 -2.96
N ASN A 152 0.31 -8.50 -2.05
CA ASN A 152 -1.15 -8.34 -1.98
C ASN A 152 -1.60 -6.90 -1.69
N ASP A 153 -0.88 -6.18 -0.83
CA ASP A 153 -1.19 -4.77 -0.57
C ASP A 153 -0.87 -3.89 -1.79
N LEU A 154 0.23 -4.17 -2.50
CA LEU A 154 0.58 -3.44 -3.72
C LEU A 154 -0.41 -3.71 -4.86
N GLU A 155 -0.87 -4.96 -5.04
CA GLU A 155 -1.94 -5.32 -5.97
C GLU A 155 -3.21 -4.56 -5.61
N GLY A 156 -3.55 -4.54 -4.31
CA GLY A 156 -4.71 -3.82 -3.80
C GLY A 156 -4.66 -2.33 -4.11
N ALA A 157 -3.47 -1.69 -4.06
CA ALA A 157 -3.31 -0.30 -4.45
C ALA A 157 -3.62 -0.09 -5.95
N GLY A 158 -3.09 -0.97 -6.82
CA GLY A 158 -3.42 -0.97 -8.24
C GLY A 158 -4.91 -1.24 -8.51
N ALA A 159 -5.50 -2.22 -7.83
CA ALA A 159 -6.92 -2.56 -7.92
C ALA A 159 -7.82 -1.38 -7.52
N CYS A 160 -7.50 -0.67 -6.43
CA CYS A 160 -8.21 0.54 -6.02
C CYS A 160 -8.26 1.59 -7.14
N ILE A 161 -7.16 1.78 -7.88
CA ILE A 161 -7.13 2.70 -9.03
C ILE A 161 -8.03 2.17 -10.16
N MET A 162 -7.91 0.89 -10.50
CA MET A 162 -8.69 0.23 -11.57
C MET A 162 -10.20 0.41 -11.38
N ILE A 163 -10.68 0.14 -10.16
CA ILE A 163 -12.12 0.23 -9.84
C ILE A 163 -12.55 1.62 -9.36
N ARG A 164 -11.66 2.61 -9.47
CA ARG A 164 -11.89 4.05 -9.17
C ARG A 164 -12.31 4.34 -7.73
N LEU A 165 -11.72 3.65 -6.76
CA LEU A 165 -11.87 3.97 -5.34
C LEU A 165 -11.23 5.32 -4.98
N PRO A 166 -11.59 5.92 -3.83
CA PRO A 166 -10.95 7.14 -3.35
C PRO A 166 -9.42 7.00 -3.25
N VAL A 167 -8.68 8.07 -3.54
CA VAL A 167 -7.20 8.11 -3.47
C VAL A 167 -6.68 7.73 -2.07
N SER A 168 -7.45 8.01 -1.02
CA SER A 168 -7.12 7.59 0.34
C SER A 168 -7.03 6.08 0.47
N GLU A 169 -7.86 5.31 -0.23
CA GLU A 169 -7.82 3.83 -0.21
C GLU A 169 -6.56 3.30 -0.88
N VAL A 170 -6.13 3.91 -1.98
CA VAL A 170 -4.82 3.64 -2.60
C VAL A 170 -3.70 3.89 -1.58
N GLY A 171 -3.80 5.00 -0.84
CA GLY A 171 -2.87 5.34 0.22
C GLY A 171 -2.83 4.31 1.34
N VAL A 172 -3.98 3.80 1.80
CA VAL A 172 -4.04 2.74 2.83
C VAL A 172 -3.29 1.50 2.37
N LYS A 173 -3.49 1.09 1.12
CA LYS A 173 -2.83 -0.09 0.53
C LYS A 173 -1.32 0.10 0.38
N LEU A 174 -0.87 1.25 -0.14
CA LEU A 174 0.56 1.58 -0.17
C LEU A 174 1.18 1.61 1.24
N GLY A 175 0.44 2.08 2.24
CA GLY A 175 0.88 2.10 3.63
C GLY A 175 1.09 0.69 4.19
N GLY A 176 0.16 -0.24 3.91
CA GLY A 176 0.28 -1.65 4.28
C GLY A 176 1.48 -2.33 3.63
N CYS A 177 1.69 -2.08 2.34
CA CYS A 177 2.88 -2.57 1.63
C CYS A 177 4.16 -2.03 2.28
N GLY A 178 4.25 -0.72 2.52
CA GLY A 178 5.39 -0.10 3.20
C GLY A 178 5.68 -0.69 4.59
N GLN A 179 4.67 -0.98 5.40
CA GLN A 179 4.84 -1.65 6.69
C GLN A 179 5.36 -3.08 6.56
N SER A 180 4.96 -3.80 5.51
CA SER A 180 5.47 -5.13 5.21
C SER A 180 6.93 -5.06 4.74
N LEU A 181 7.29 -4.08 3.91
CA LEU A 181 8.69 -3.84 3.51
C LEU A 181 9.60 -3.51 4.72
N GLU A 182 9.10 -2.75 5.72
CA GLU A 182 9.86 -2.49 6.94
C GLU A 182 10.12 -3.76 7.78
N LYS A 183 9.20 -4.73 7.73
CA LYS A 183 9.42 -6.04 8.35
C LYS A 183 10.43 -6.86 7.55
N ILE A 184 10.33 -6.84 6.22
CA ILE A 184 11.27 -7.50 5.32
C ILE A 184 12.69 -6.96 5.53
N SER A 185 12.87 -5.66 5.77
CA SER A 185 14.21 -5.11 6.02
C SER A 185 14.89 -5.78 7.22
N LYS A 186 14.14 -6.02 8.30
CA LYS A 186 14.65 -6.70 9.50
C LYS A 186 14.94 -8.17 9.20
N GLN A 187 14.08 -8.82 8.42
CA GLN A 187 14.26 -10.23 8.03
C GLN A 187 15.46 -10.43 7.09
N ILE A 188 15.75 -9.48 6.19
CA ILE A 188 16.96 -9.50 5.35
C ILE A 188 18.20 -9.49 6.24
N LEU A 189 18.23 -8.64 7.28
CA LEU A 189 19.35 -8.59 8.22
C LEU A 189 19.57 -9.94 8.91
N ASP A 190 18.48 -10.61 9.28
CA ASP A 190 18.50 -11.92 9.95
C ASP A 190 19.05 -13.05 9.05
N LEU A 191 19.06 -12.89 7.72
CA LEU A 191 19.62 -13.90 6.81
C LEU A 191 21.12 -14.09 7.02
N ALA A 192 21.84 -12.99 7.27
CA ALA A 192 23.29 -13.00 7.38
C ALA A 192 23.79 -11.73 8.09
N PRO A 193 23.64 -11.61 9.42
CA PRO A 193 23.87 -10.36 10.16
C PRO A 193 25.32 -9.87 10.11
N GLU A 194 26.26 -10.77 9.89
CA GLU A 194 27.70 -10.47 9.80
C GLU A 194 28.13 -10.00 8.39
N GLN A 195 27.23 -10.08 7.39
CA GLN A 195 27.54 -9.70 6.01
C GLN A 195 27.17 -8.24 5.74
N VAL A 196 28.07 -7.53 5.05
CA VAL A 196 27.87 -6.11 4.71
C VAL A 196 26.68 -5.97 3.75
N GLU A 197 26.54 -6.86 2.78
CA GLU A 197 25.46 -6.85 1.79
C GLU A 197 24.09 -7.02 2.47
N SER A 198 24.01 -7.84 3.52
CA SER A 198 22.79 -8.00 4.31
C SER A 198 22.38 -6.70 4.99
N THR A 199 23.34 -6.03 5.64
CA THR A 199 23.13 -4.72 6.29
C THR A 199 22.72 -3.66 5.27
N GLU A 200 23.44 -3.55 4.15
CA GLU A 200 23.14 -2.56 3.12
C GLU A 200 21.78 -2.81 2.44
N SER A 201 21.48 -4.06 2.11
CA SER A 201 20.19 -4.45 1.53
C SER A 201 19.03 -4.14 2.47
N SER A 202 19.19 -4.47 3.77
CA SER A 202 18.25 -4.11 4.82
C SER A 202 18.00 -2.60 4.88
N GLN A 203 19.05 -1.79 4.89
CA GLN A 203 18.93 -0.33 4.92
C GLN A 203 18.19 0.23 3.69
N ARG A 204 18.44 -0.34 2.50
CA ARG A 204 17.73 0.04 1.27
C ARG A 204 16.26 -0.33 1.32
N MET A 205 15.93 -1.53 1.80
CA MET A 205 14.55 -1.96 2.01
C MET A 205 13.83 -1.05 3.03
N ALA A 206 14.49 -0.71 4.15
CA ALA A 206 13.93 0.18 5.16
C ALA A 206 13.67 1.59 4.62
N TYR A 207 14.58 2.13 3.81
CA TYR A 207 14.37 3.42 3.14
C TYR A 207 13.22 3.33 2.13
N ALA A 208 13.14 2.24 1.35
CA ALA A 208 12.02 2.00 0.43
C ALA A 208 10.68 1.98 1.16
N ALA A 209 10.60 1.26 2.28
CA ALA A 209 9.45 1.19 3.16
C ALA A 209 9.02 2.57 3.68
N GLN A 210 9.98 3.34 4.22
CA GLN A 210 9.73 4.70 4.70
C GLN A 210 9.13 5.57 3.60
N LYS A 211 9.73 5.54 2.40
CA LYS A 211 9.27 6.35 1.27
C LYS A 211 7.91 5.91 0.74
N MET A 212 7.59 4.62 0.77
CA MET A 212 6.26 4.12 0.43
C MET A 212 5.20 4.60 1.43
N VAL A 213 5.52 4.58 2.73
CA VAL A 213 4.65 5.12 3.79
C VAL A 213 4.50 6.64 3.67
N GLU A 214 5.55 7.37 3.28
CA GLU A 214 5.44 8.80 2.97
C GLU A 214 4.47 9.05 1.81
N ALA A 215 4.56 8.27 0.72
CA ALA A 215 3.63 8.34 -0.40
C ALA A 215 2.18 8.05 0.04
N ALA A 216 1.99 7.02 0.87
CA ALA A 216 0.69 6.67 1.45
C ALA A 216 0.07 7.80 2.26
N ASN A 217 0.87 8.47 3.09
CA ASN A 217 0.43 9.59 3.93
C ASN A 217 0.02 10.81 3.07
N GLU A 218 0.77 11.10 2.02
CA GLU A 218 0.44 12.16 1.06
C GLU A 218 -0.93 11.91 0.39
N LEU A 219 -1.21 10.66 -0.02
CA LEU A 219 -2.50 10.29 -0.62
C LEU A 219 -3.67 10.34 0.37
N GLN A 220 -3.42 10.06 1.65
CA GLN A 220 -4.41 10.13 2.71
C GLN A 220 -4.57 11.54 3.31
N SER A 221 -3.82 12.53 2.82
CA SER A 221 -3.74 13.88 3.40
C SER A 221 -3.34 13.88 4.89
N LEU A 222 -2.63 12.85 5.33
CA LEU A 222 -2.04 12.75 6.66
C LEU A 222 -0.76 13.60 6.65
N LYS A 223 -0.90 14.89 6.95
CA LYS A 223 0.24 15.80 7.06
C LYS A 223 1.22 15.28 8.11
N LYS A 224 2.51 15.21 7.79
CA LYS A 224 3.57 15.21 8.81
C LYS A 224 3.40 16.47 9.68
N PRO A 225 3.56 16.39 11.01
CA PRO A 225 3.66 17.60 11.82
C PRO A 225 4.83 18.42 11.29
N THR A 226 4.55 19.60 10.75
CA THR A 226 5.59 20.52 10.31
C THR A 226 6.46 20.83 11.53
N PRO A 227 7.79 20.63 11.47
CA PRO A 227 8.65 21.17 12.51
C PRO A 227 8.37 22.68 12.58
N LYS A 228 8.02 23.19 13.76
CA LYS A 228 7.93 24.64 13.99
C LYS A 228 9.34 25.23 13.94
N GLY A 229 9.92 25.29 12.75
CA GLY A 229 11.20 25.94 12.50
C GLY A 229 11.01 27.45 12.61
N LYS A 230 11.70 28.06 13.57
CA LYS A 230 11.71 29.50 13.81
C LYS A 230 12.16 30.22 12.54
N GLY A 231 11.21 30.90 11.88
CA GLY A 231 11.49 31.72 10.72
C GLY A 231 12.18 33.04 11.10
N TRP A 232 13.43 33.01 11.54
CA TRP A 232 14.27 34.21 11.68
C TRP A 232 15.74 33.80 11.60
N LEU A 233 16.36 33.98 10.44
CA LEU A 233 17.78 34.29 10.24
C LEU A 233 17.95 34.59 8.74
N LYS A 234 17.69 35.86 8.38
CA LYS A 234 18.28 36.44 7.18
C LYS A 234 19.70 36.86 7.56
N GLN A 235 20.70 36.35 6.85
CA GLN A 235 22.01 37.01 6.76
C GLN A 235 21.96 38.02 5.63
#